data_AF-A0A8C7XQK0-F1
#
_entry.id   AF-A0A8C7XQK0-F1
#
_cell.length_a   1.000
_cell.length_b   1.000
_cell.length_c   1.000
_cell.angle_alpha   90.00
_cell.angle_beta   90.00
_cell.angle_gamma   90.00
#
_symmetry.space_group_name_H-M   'P 1'
#
loop_
_entity.id
_entity.type
_entity.pdbx_description
1 polymer ?
#
loop_
_entity_poly.entity_id
_entity_poly.type
_entity_poly.pdbx_seq_one_letter_code
_entity_poly.pdbx_strand_id
1 'polypeptide(L)'
;MEDGDIPRYCLNKAGLNSVKKILLCIGNYFPEMNYCPILPALVSVMLHFSEDEAECFFSVSRLICYKDTNKRYIDQTFLTYRASCMTFGDLANRCCKGIRKLIASSHQNLFEFYSDWIMWIFADLPFTYAIRVLDVYLLEGYKVLYRVALALLDLYKVSVSSRVADVQDFRTDMKRFVQSVERYCTVENLLERAFMIPLATRAELNLLFNANKDSLIQKGVSKDQKRQTVETEDFTNFFSSIVTKVEMRVIWAWIPERFALFSPVQLFSTAEHERSLASLYSHVEGHEPVVLIIKTMDEEVFGAFLSTDIRERNQHNSQTPMYFGTGECFVFTLRPSMERYQRAMVYILTRIASPQHMSGFGNSPMSSPAGIYQNPGNLNISCSASLENSLTAKEPKRSKDQHASMFIAGDDGRLIIGGDGGHALCLQGDLEGGCTEPCDTFMSNPLCKGNFQIQSLEVWGIQNSVCLSPSSSPQ
;
A
#
# COMPACT_ATOMS: atom_id res chain seq x y z
N MET A 1 -15.60 -18.81 -17.80
CA MET A 1 -16.40 -18.36 -16.64
C MET A 1 -17.28 -19.51 -16.26
N GLU A 2 -17.04 -20.15 -15.11
CA GLU A 2 -17.88 -21.28 -14.69
C GLU A 2 -18.95 -20.92 -13.65
N ASP A 3 -18.95 -19.76 -12.98
CA ASP A 3 -20.01 -19.42 -12.00
C ASP A 3 -20.21 -17.91 -11.74
N GLY A 4 -19.96 -17.04 -12.73
CA GLY A 4 -20.19 -15.60 -12.60
C GLY A 4 -21.42 -15.15 -13.37
N ASP A 5 -22.46 -14.70 -12.69
CA ASP A 5 -23.60 -14.02 -13.34
C ASP A 5 -23.09 -12.78 -14.07
N ILE A 6 -23.34 -12.71 -15.38
CA ILE A 6 -23.04 -11.52 -16.18
C ILE A 6 -23.95 -10.39 -15.67
N PRO A 7 -23.40 -9.26 -15.18
CA PRO A 7 -24.22 -8.14 -14.75
C PRO A 7 -25.11 -7.69 -15.89
N ARG A 8 -26.42 -7.83 -15.67
CA ARG A 8 -27.44 -7.57 -16.70
C ARG A 8 -27.77 -6.09 -16.82
N TYR A 9 -27.68 -5.35 -15.71
CA TYR A 9 -28.15 -3.97 -15.61
C TYR A 9 -29.58 -3.85 -16.17
N CYS A 10 -29.78 -3.03 -17.22
CA CYS A 10 -31.07 -2.82 -17.87
C CYS A 10 -31.24 -3.60 -19.17
N LEU A 11 -30.30 -4.48 -19.56
CA LEU A 11 -30.40 -5.26 -20.79
C LEU A 11 -31.63 -6.17 -20.77
N ASN A 12 -32.32 -6.27 -21.91
CA ASN A 12 -33.32 -7.31 -22.11
C ASN A 12 -32.64 -8.67 -22.41
N LYS A 13 -33.43 -9.73 -22.63
CA LYS A 13 -32.89 -11.07 -22.93
C LYS A 13 -32.08 -11.09 -24.23
N ALA A 14 -32.49 -10.31 -25.23
CA ALA A 14 -31.77 -10.21 -26.50
C ALA A 14 -30.41 -9.51 -26.31
N GLY A 15 -30.37 -8.38 -25.59
CA GLY A 15 -29.13 -7.68 -25.24
C GLY A 15 -28.16 -8.56 -24.45
N LEU A 16 -28.65 -9.36 -23.50
CA LEU A 16 -27.80 -10.32 -22.79
C LEU A 16 -27.22 -11.39 -23.73
N ASN A 17 -27.97 -11.84 -24.74
CA ASN A 17 -27.43 -12.75 -25.76
C ASN A 17 -26.38 -12.05 -26.63
N SER A 18 -26.58 -10.78 -26.97
CA SER A 18 -25.59 -9.96 -27.67
C SER A 18 -24.29 -9.81 -26.88
N VAL A 19 -24.36 -9.55 -25.57
CA VAL A 19 -23.17 -9.55 -24.68
C VAL A 19 -22.42 -10.88 -24.77
N LYS A 20 -23.12 -12.02 -24.68
CA LYS A 20 -22.50 -13.34 -24.79
C LYS A 20 -21.79 -13.55 -26.11
N LYS A 21 -22.41 -13.15 -27.24
CA LYS A 21 -21.77 -13.22 -28.57
C LYS A 21 -20.51 -12.35 -28.63
N ILE A 22 -20.58 -11.10 -28.17
CA ILE A 22 -19.44 -10.18 -28.17
C ILE A 22 -18.30 -10.76 -27.33
N LEU A 23 -18.58 -11.30 -26.14
CA LEU A 23 -17.58 -11.94 -25.29
C LEU A 23 -16.92 -13.15 -25.97
N LEU A 24 -17.69 -13.98 -26.69
CA LEU A 24 -17.14 -15.09 -27.47
C LEU A 24 -16.23 -14.58 -28.61
N CYS A 25 -16.64 -13.52 -29.31
CA CYS A 25 -15.82 -12.89 -30.35
C CYS A 25 -14.52 -12.33 -29.78
N ILE A 26 -14.58 -11.64 -28.63
CA ILE A 26 -13.40 -11.11 -27.93
C ILE A 26 -12.46 -12.24 -27.51
N GLY A 27 -12.99 -13.32 -26.92
CA GLY A 27 -12.17 -14.46 -26.51
C GLY A 27 -11.45 -15.14 -27.68
N ASN A 28 -12.09 -15.21 -28.85
CA ASN A 28 -11.46 -15.73 -30.06
C ASN A 28 -10.42 -14.76 -30.67
N TYR A 29 -10.68 -13.45 -30.60
CA TYR A 29 -9.81 -12.44 -31.18
C TYR A 29 -8.56 -12.15 -30.33
N PHE A 30 -8.66 -12.31 -29.00
CA PHE A 30 -7.58 -12.08 -28.04
C PHE A 30 -7.20 -13.37 -27.29
N PRO A 31 -6.52 -14.34 -27.96
CA PRO A 31 -6.21 -15.64 -27.35
C PRO A 31 -5.26 -15.55 -26.15
N GLU A 32 -4.45 -14.50 -26.08
CA GLU A 32 -3.52 -14.24 -24.97
C GLU A 32 -4.23 -13.82 -23.66
N MET A 33 -5.50 -13.39 -23.75
CA MET A 33 -6.27 -12.95 -22.59
C MET A 33 -6.84 -14.17 -21.86
N ASN A 34 -6.24 -14.53 -20.73
CA ASN A 34 -6.65 -15.71 -19.97
C ASN A 34 -7.52 -15.40 -18.74
N TYR A 35 -7.52 -14.16 -18.24
CA TYR A 35 -8.29 -13.79 -17.06
C TYR A 35 -8.63 -12.30 -17.04
N CYS A 36 -9.93 -12.00 -17.10
CA CYS A 36 -10.44 -10.64 -17.02
C CYS A 36 -11.84 -10.62 -16.40
N PRO A 37 -11.97 -10.46 -15.07
CA PRO A 37 -13.26 -10.60 -14.39
C PRO A 37 -14.21 -9.43 -14.65
N ILE A 38 -13.66 -8.25 -14.96
CA ILE A 38 -14.42 -7.03 -15.27
C ILE A 38 -15.07 -7.06 -16.67
N LEU A 39 -14.52 -7.83 -17.61
CA LEU A 39 -14.89 -7.74 -19.02
C LEU A 39 -16.39 -7.95 -19.30
N PRO A 40 -17.10 -8.95 -18.73
CA PRO A 40 -18.53 -9.10 -18.97
C PRO A 40 -19.35 -7.89 -18.53
N ALA A 41 -18.96 -7.29 -17.40
CA ALA A 41 -19.62 -6.12 -16.89
C ALA A 41 -19.42 -4.91 -17.82
N LEU A 42 -18.18 -4.69 -18.28
CA LEU A 42 -17.88 -3.60 -19.23
C LEU A 42 -18.62 -3.78 -20.54
N VAL A 43 -18.63 -4.99 -21.13
CA VAL A 43 -19.40 -5.26 -22.36
C VAL A 43 -20.87 -5.00 -22.13
N SER A 44 -21.44 -5.45 -21.00
CA SER A 44 -22.84 -5.18 -20.65
C SER A 44 -23.14 -3.68 -20.55
N VAL A 45 -22.33 -2.89 -19.85
CA VAL A 45 -22.58 -1.44 -19.72
C VAL A 45 -22.41 -0.74 -21.07
N MET A 46 -21.33 -1.01 -21.79
CA MET A 46 -21.03 -0.34 -23.07
C MET A 46 -22.10 -0.63 -24.13
N LEU A 47 -22.65 -1.85 -24.15
CA LEU A 47 -23.72 -2.21 -25.08
C LEU A 47 -25.00 -1.36 -24.90
N HIS A 48 -25.26 -0.77 -23.72
CA HIS A 48 -26.40 0.14 -23.55
C HIS A 48 -26.28 1.42 -24.39
N PHE A 49 -25.06 1.77 -24.78
CA PHE A 49 -24.74 3.03 -25.46
C PHE A 49 -24.17 2.82 -26.87
N SER A 50 -24.06 1.56 -27.32
CA SER A 50 -23.65 1.23 -28.69
C SER A 50 -24.88 1.08 -29.59
N GLU A 51 -24.75 1.50 -30.84
CA GLU A 51 -25.74 1.32 -31.90
C GLU A 51 -25.98 -0.17 -32.19
N ASP A 52 -24.91 -0.96 -32.24
CA ASP A 52 -24.96 -2.39 -32.52
C ASP A 52 -23.87 -3.23 -31.81
N GLU A 53 -23.90 -4.55 -32.06
CA GLU A 53 -22.92 -5.50 -31.52
C GLU A 53 -21.48 -5.19 -32.00
N ALA A 54 -21.32 -4.64 -33.21
CA ALA A 54 -20.02 -4.39 -33.82
C ALA A 54 -19.34 -3.15 -33.24
N GLU A 55 -20.09 -2.07 -33.01
CA GLU A 55 -19.58 -0.86 -32.35
C GLU A 55 -19.17 -1.17 -30.90
N CYS A 56 -19.98 -1.95 -30.17
CA CYS A 56 -19.62 -2.38 -28.82
C CYS A 56 -18.34 -3.23 -28.83
N PHE A 57 -18.24 -4.20 -29.75
CA PHE A 57 -17.03 -5.02 -29.92
C PHE A 57 -15.80 -4.15 -30.23
N PHE A 58 -15.93 -3.20 -31.16
CA PHE A 58 -14.85 -2.30 -31.55
C PHE A 58 -14.38 -1.47 -30.35
N SER A 59 -15.32 -0.86 -29.62
CA SER A 59 -15.03 0.01 -28.48
C SER A 59 -14.33 -0.75 -27.35
N VAL A 60 -14.82 -1.94 -27.00
CA VAL A 60 -14.19 -2.80 -25.98
C VAL A 60 -12.81 -3.26 -26.45
N SER A 61 -12.66 -3.64 -27.71
CA SER A 61 -11.37 -4.03 -28.29
C SER A 61 -10.35 -2.90 -28.24
N ARG A 62 -10.77 -1.64 -28.40
CA ARG A 62 -9.90 -0.46 -28.24
C ARG A 62 -9.40 -0.32 -26.80
N LEU A 63 -10.23 -0.61 -25.80
CA LEU A 63 -9.81 -0.60 -24.39
C LEU A 63 -8.80 -1.73 -24.09
N ILE A 64 -9.00 -2.91 -24.66
CA ILE A 64 -8.08 -4.06 -24.51
C ILE A 64 -6.73 -3.76 -25.18
N CYS A 65 -6.75 -3.22 -26.39
CA CYS A 65 -5.55 -2.91 -27.17
C CYS A 65 -4.77 -1.68 -26.66
N TYR A 66 -5.26 -0.98 -25.64
CA TYR A 66 -4.66 0.26 -25.18
C TYR A 66 -3.38 -0.01 -24.38
N LYS A 67 -2.23 0.48 -24.88
CA LYS A 67 -0.89 0.16 -24.34
C LYS A 67 -0.21 1.28 -23.54
N ASP A 68 -0.86 2.43 -23.36
CA ASP A 68 -0.28 3.51 -22.56
C ASP A 68 -0.25 3.13 -21.07
N THR A 69 0.94 3.13 -20.49
CA THR A 69 1.18 2.79 -19.09
C THR A 69 0.55 3.79 -18.12
N ASN A 70 0.31 5.04 -18.54
CA ASN A 70 -0.35 6.06 -17.71
C ASN A 70 -1.88 5.96 -17.73
N LYS A 71 -2.45 5.22 -18.70
CA LYS A 71 -3.89 5.11 -18.91
C LYS A 71 -4.29 3.68 -19.27
N ARG A 72 -3.86 2.70 -18.47
CA ARG A 72 -4.33 1.31 -18.60
C ARG A 72 -5.84 1.21 -18.32
N TYR A 73 -6.51 0.30 -19.02
CA TYR A 73 -7.93 0.02 -18.82
C TYR A 73 -8.15 -1.38 -18.27
N ILE A 74 -7.79 -2.41 -19.03
CA ILE A 74 -8.19 -3.79 -18.75
C ILE A 74 -6.97 -4.65 -18.41
N ASP A 75 -7.03 -5.32 -17.25
CA ASP A 75 -6.10 -6.40 -16.90
C ASP A 75 -6.50 -7.66 -17.66
N GLN A 76 -5.53 -8.28 -18.36
CA GLN A 76 -5.79 -9.35 -19.34
C GLN A 76 -5.35 -10.73 -18.86
N THR A 77 -4.57 -10.79 -17.78
CA THR A 77 -4.00 -12.03 -17.26
C THR A 77 -4.24 -12.19 -15.78
N PHE A 78 -4.22 -13.44 -15.28
CA PHE A 78 -4.42 -13.70 -13.86
C PHE A 78 -3.36 -12.99 -13.00
N LEU A 79 -2.10 -12.98 -13.47
CA LEU A 79 -1.00 -12.27 -12.83
C LEU A 79 -1.27 -10.76 -12.71
N THR A 80 -1.72 -10.10 -13.79
CA THR A 80 -1.99 -8.65 -13.76
C THR A 80 -3.19 -8.30 -12.89
N TYR A 81 -4.25 -9.12 -12.93
CA TYR A 81 -5.37 -8.99 -12.01
C TYR A 81 -4.94 -9.15 -10.55
N ARG A 82 -4.11 -10.16 -10.24
CA ARG A 82 -3.66 -10.39 -8.86
C ARG A 82 -2.79 -9.26 -8.35
N ALA A 83 -1.90 -8.74 -9.20
CA ALA A 83 -1.09 -7.56 -8.90
C ALA A 83 -1.96 -6.31 -8.67
N SER A 84 -3.07 -6.13 -9.40
CA SER A 84 -3.98 -5.00 -9.17
C SER A 84 -4.77 -5.14 -7.87
N CYS A 85 -5.13 -6.36 -7.47
CA CYS A 85 -5.72 -6.64 -6.15
C CYS A 85 -4.76 -6.30 -5.01
N MET A 86 -3.50 -6.71 -5.10
CA MET A 86 -2.46 -6.35 -4.11
C MET A 86 -2.24 -4.84 -4.05
N THR A 87 -2.16 -4.19 -5.22
CA THR A 87 -2.01 -2.73 -5.31
C THR A 87 -3.18 -2.02 -4.62
N PHE A 88 -4.42 -2.50 -4.81
CA PHE A 88 -5.56 -1.97 -4.10
C PHE A 88 -5.47 -2.21 -2.59
N GLY A 89 -5.04 -3.39 -2.15
CA GLY A 89 -4.81 -3.72 -0.73
C GLY A 89 -3.82 -2.76 -0.05
N ASP A 90 -2.70 -2.47 -0.71
CA ASP A 90 -1.70 -1.49 -0.26
C ASP A 90 -2.28 -0.08 -0.14
N LEU A 91 -3.03 0.36 -1.16
CA LEU A 91 -3.72 1.65 -1.15
C LEU A 91 -4.78 1.74 -0.04
N ALA A 92 -5.56 0.68 0.16
CA ALA A 92 -6.55 0.60 1.22
C ALA A 92 -5.89 0.67 2.60
N ASN A 93 -4.74 0.02 2.79
CA ASN A 93 -3.98 0.09 4.03
C ASN A 93 -3.53 1.52 4.33
N ARG A 94 -3.11 2.26 3.30
CA ARG A 94 -2.64 3.65 3.43
C ARG A 94 -3.78 4.67 3.60
N CYS A 95 -4.85 4.54 2.82
CA CYS A 95 -5.93 5.53 2.75
C CYS A 95 -7.06 5.26 3.76
N CYS A 96 -7.36 4.00 4.07
CA CYS A 96 -8.51 3.61 4.90
C CYS A 96 -8.04 2.96 6.21
N LYS A 97 -7.51 3.77 7.14
CA LYS A 97 -7.09 3.28 8.46
C LYS A 97 -8.28 2.67 9.22
N GLY A 98 -8.13 1.47 9.77
CA GLY A 98 -9.10 0.84 10.68
C GLY A 98 -9.94 -0.31 10.09
N ILE A 99 -10.39 -0.25 8.83
CA ILE A 99 -11.18 -1.34 8.23
C ILE A 99 -10.39 -2.65 8.17
N ARG A 100 -9.09 -2.53 7.89
CA ARG A 100 -8.16 -3.66 7.87
C ARG A 100 -8.08 -4.36 9.24
N LYS A 101 -8.06 -3.61 10.33
CA LYS A 101 -8.07 -4.17 11.70
C LYS A 101 -9.34 -4.96 11.96
N LEU A 102 -10.50 -4.43 11.53
CA LEU A 102 -11.79 -5.11 11.68
C LEU A 102 -11.78 -6.47 10.97
N ILE A 103 -11.34 -6.51 9.71
CA ILE A 103 -11.34 -7.74 8.91
C ILE A 103 -10.24 -8.72 9.36
N ALA A 104 -9.03 -8.23 9.66
CA ALA A 104 -7.92 -9.10 10.10
C ALA A 104 -8.15 -9.73 11.49
N SER A 105 -8.99 -9.10 12.33
CA SER A 105 -9.42 -9.70 13.60
C SER A 105 -10.42 -10.85 13.40
N SER A 106 -11.05 -10.94 12.22
CA SER A 106 -11.87 -12.08 11.84
C SER A 106 -11.00 -13.21 11.27
N HIS A 107 -11.55 -14.42 11.15
CA HIS A 107 -10.87 -15.53 10.48
C HIS A 107 -10.83 -15.40 8.94
N GLN A 108 -11.35 -14.30 8.39
CA GLN A 108 -11.42 -14.11 6.94
C GLN A 108 -10.09 -13.67 6.35
N ASN A 109 -9.85 -14.14 5.13
CA ASN A 109 -8.67 -13.75 4.37
C ASN A 109 -8.86 -12.33 3.80
N LEU A 110 -7.97 -11.43 4.19
CA LEU A 110 -8.04 -10.02 3.82
C LEU A 110 -7.76 -9.79 2.32
N PHE A 111 -6.87 -10.57 1.73
CA PHE A 111 -6.60 -10.51 0.30
C PHE A 111 -7.84 -10.91 -0.50
N GLU A 112 -8.53 -11.98 -0.09
CA GLU A 112 -9.79 -12.40 -0.71
C GLU A 112 -10.86 -11.30 -0.63
N PHE A 113 -10.94 -10.58 0.50
CA PHE A 113 -11.84 -9.44 0.63
C PHE A 113 -11.51 -8.32 -0.39
N TYR A 114 -10.24 -7.93 -0.49
CA TYR A 114 -9.82 -6.89 -1.43
C TYR A 114 -9.83 -7.34 -2.89
N SER A 115 -9.81 -8.64 -3.19
CA SER A 115 -9.82 -9.14 -4.57
C SER A 115 -11.09 -8.79 -5.36
N ASP A 116 -12.17 -8.46 -4.66
CA ASP A 116 -13.45 -8.05 -5.24
C ASP A 116 -13.54 -6.54 -5.53
N TRP A 117 -12.48 -5.76 -5.26
CA TRP A 117 -12.52 -4.28 -5.34
C TRP A 117 -13.05 -3.73 -6.66
N ILE A 118 -12.71 -4.40 -7.77
CA ILE A 118 -13.14 -4.03 -9.11
C ILE A 118 -14.60 -4.43 -9.39
N MET A 119 -15.04 -5.52 -8.76
CA MET A 119 -16.41 -6.04 -8.87
C MET A 119 -17.38 -5.13 -8.11
N TRP A 120 -16.94 -4.51 -7.01
CA TRP A 120 -17.73 -3.49 -6.33
C TRP A 120 -18.19 -2.40 -7.31
N ILE A 121 -17.34 -2.02 -8.27
CA ILE A 121 -17.63 -0.93 -9.20
C ILE A 121 -18.52 -1.37 -10.35
N PHE A 122 -18.19 -2.47 -11.04
CA PHE A 122 -18.86 -2.83 -12.29
C PHE A 122 -19.82 -4.02 -12.17
N ALA A 123 -19.87 -4.70 -11.03
CA ALA A 123 -20.86 -5.76 -10.82
C ALA A 123 -21.89 -5.39 -9.76
N ASP A 124 -21.48 -4.69 -8.71
CA ASP A 124 -22.32 -4.46 -7.54
C ASP A 124 -22.92 -3.05 -7.45
N LEU A 125 -22.26 -2.01 -7.99
CA LEU A 125 -22.83 -0.66 -7.99
C LEU A 125 -24.14 -0.61 -8.80
N PRO A 126 -25.14 0.18 -8.35
CA PRO A 126 -26.33 0.45 -9.15
C PRO A 126 -25.97 1.05 -10.51
N PHE A 127 -26.80 0.77 -11.52
CA PHE A 127 -26.52 1.14 -12.92
C PHE A 127 -26.21 2.64 -13.08
N THR A 128 -26.99 3.51 -12.41
CA THR A 128 -26.83 4.97 -12.42
C THR A 128 -25.47 5.43 -11.89
N TYR A 129 -24.85 4.67 -10.98
CA TYR A 129 -23.51 4.94 -10.45
C TYR A 129 -22.44 4.42 -11.39
N ALA A 130 -22.61 3.17 -11.86
CA ALA A 130 -21.67 2.52 -12.75
C ALA A 130 -21.44 3.32 -14.05
N ILE A 131 -22.48 3.91 -14.64
CA ILE A 131 -22.34 4.74 -15.86
C ILE A 131 -21.54 6.02 -15.60
N ARG A 132 -21.73 6.69 -14.46
CA ARG A 132 -21.00 7.92 -14.11
C ARG A 132 -19.53 7.62 -13.82
N VAL A 133 -19.24 6.46 -13.23
CA VAL A 133 -17.87 5.99 -13.06
C VAL A 133 -17.25 5.61 -14.42
N LEU A 134 -18.02 4.98 -15.31
CA LEU A 134 -17.59 4.65 -16.68
C LEU A 134 -17.18 5.91 -17.46
N ASP A 135 -17.97 6.99 -17.41
CA ASP A 135 -17.66 8.25 -18.09
C ASP A 135 -16.27 8.77 -17.73
N VAL A 136 -15.98 8.83 -16.43
CA VAL A 136 -14.69 9.31 -15.92
C VAL A 136 -13.58 8.31 -16.22
N TYR A 137 -13.87 7.01 -16.11
CA TYR A 137 -12.92 5.94 -16.39
C TYR A 137 -12.42 5.99 -17.84
N LEU A 138 -13.31 6.18 -18.82
CA LEU A 138 -12.93 6.32 -20.23
C LEU A 138 -12.03 7.54 -20.51
N LEU A 139 -12.04 8.55 -19.64
CA LEU A 139 -11.21 9.76 -19.76
C LEU A 139 -9.86 9.64 -19.01
N GLU A 140 -9.93 9.21 -17.76
CA GLU A 140 -8.82 9.20 -16.79
C GLU A 140 -8.03 7.87 -16.77
N GLY A 141 -8.65 6.76 -17.17
CA GLY A 141 -8.11 5.40 -17.05
C GLY A 141 -8.20 4.83 -15.63
N TYR A 142 -7.45 3.75 -15.36
CA TYR A 142 -7.56 2.92 -14.14
C TYR A 142 -7.51 3.67 -12.80
N LYS A 143 -6.84 4.84 -12.72
CA LYS A 143 -6.64 5.56 -11.46
C LYS A 143 -7.96 5.95 -10.79
N VAL A 144 -9.00 6.28 -11.58
CA VAL A 144 -10.32 6.61 -11.01
C VAL A 144 -10.95 5.42 -10.30
N LEU A 145 -10.72 4.20 -10.77
CA LEU A 145 -11.31 3.00 -10.17
C LEU A 145 -10.78 2.78 -8.74
N TYR A 146 -9.50 3.02 -8.52
CA TYR A 146 -8.95 3.01 -7.16
C TYR A 146 -9.59 4.06 -6.26
N ARG A 147 -9.81 5.28 -6.77
CA ARG A 147 -10.47 6.35 -6.00
C ARG A 147 -11.89 5.95 -5.59
N VAL A 148 -12.68 5.44 -6.52
CA VAL A 148 -14.06 5.04 -6.28
C VAL A 148 -14.11 3.85 -5.31
N ALA A 149 -13.28 2.83 -5.50
CA ALA A 149 -13.23 1.68 -4.59
C ALA A 149 -12.79 2.07 -3.17
N LEU A 150 -11.83 3.01 -3.02
CA LEU A 150 -11.44 3.54 -1.71
C LEU A 150 -12.56 4.36 -1.06
N ALA A 151 -13.30 5.16 -1.82
CA ALA A 151 -14.45 5.90 -1.32
C ALA A 151 -15.57 4.96 -0.85
N LEU A 152 -15.85 3.90 -1.61
CA LEU A 152 -16.80 2.85 -1.20
C LEU A 152 -16.34 2.15 0.09
N LEU A 153 -15.04 1.84 0.19
CA LEU A 153 -14.47 1.20 1.38
C LEU A 153 -14.55 2.09 2.62
N ASP A 154 -14.33 3.40 2.46
CA ASP A 154 -14.46 4.37 3.56
C ASP A 154 -15.92 4.52 4.03
N LEU A 155 -16.88 4.58 3.10
CA LEU A 155 -18.31 4.58 3.44
C LEU A 155 -18.73 3.28 4.13
N TYR A 156 -18.26 2.13 3.62
CA TYR A 156 -18.52 0.83 4.22
C TYR A 156 -17.99 0.74 5.64
N LYS A 157 -16.75 1.22 5.87
CA LYS A 157 -16.15 1.29 7.20
C LYS A 157 -17.06 2.02 8.19
N VAL A 158 -17.62 3.17 7.81
CA VAL A 158 -18.54 3.92 8.68
C VAL A 158 -19.81 3.10 8.95
N SER A 159 -20.39 2.46 7.93
CA SER A 159 -21.61 1.64 8.07
C SER A 159 -21.42 0.40 8.95
N VAL A 160 -20.27 -0.28 8.85
CA VAL A 160 -20.04 -1.56 9.54
C VAL A 160 -19.52 -1.38 10.97
N SER A 161 -18.93 -0.23 11.30
CA SER A 161 -18.26 0.00 12.59
C SER A 161 -19.14 -0.26 13.81
N SER A 162 -20.47 -0.08 13.73
CA SER A 162 -21.41 -0.33 14.83
C SER A 162 -21.96 -1.76 14.90
N ARG A 163 -21.71 -2.60 13.89
CA ARG A 163 -22.31 -3.95 13.73
C ARG A 163 -21.30 -5.03 13.37
N VAL A 164 -20.02 -4.80 13.66
CA VAL A 164 -18.91 -5.71 13.30
C VAL A 164 -19.15 -7.12 13.82
N ALA A 165 -19.70 -7.26 15.04
CA ALA A 165 -19.99 -8.57 15.65
C ALA A 165 -21.06 -9.38 14.90
N ASP A 166 -21.92 -8.72 14.13
CA ASP A 166 -23.01 -9.36 13.39
C ASP A 166 -22.59 -9.79 11.97
N VAL A 167 -21.41 -9.37 11.52
CA VAL A 167 -20.92 -9.67 10.16
C VAL A 167 -20.22 -11.02 10.16
N GLN A 168 -20.90 -12.03 9.62
CA GLN A 168 -20.33 -13.36 9.41
C GLN A 168 -19.36 -13.38 8.22
N ASP A 169 -19.70 -12.67 7.15
CA ASP A 169 -18.90 -12.59 5.94
C ASP A 169 -18.80 -11.17 5.39
N PHE A 170 -17.61 -10.57 5.53
CA PHE A 170 -17.36 -9.20 5.08
C PHE A 170 -17.45 -9.07 3.55
N ARG A 171 -17.14 -10.11 2.76
CA ARG A 171 -17.25 -10.04 1.29
C ARG A 171 -18.70 -9.90 0.86
N THR A 172 -19.56 -10.79 1.36
CA THR A 172 -20.99 -10.75 1.08
C THR A 172 -21.64 -9.49 1.64
N ASP A 173 -21.23 -9.02 2.83
CA ASP A 173 -21.78 -7.80 3.42
C ASP A 173 -21.36 -6.53 2.64
N MET A 174 -20.10 -6.43 2.22
CA MET A 174 -19.62 -5.36 1.35
C MET A 174 -20.38 -5.35 0.02
N LYS A 175 -20.59 -6.50 -0.60
CA LYS A 175 -21.42 -6.62 -1.82
C LYS A 175 -22.82 -6.05 -1.61
N ARG A 176 -23.52 -6.46 -0.54
CA ARG A 176 -24.87 -5.94 -0.21
C ARG A 176 -24.87 -4.45 0.08
N PHE A 177 -23.83 -3.96 0.76
CA PHE A 177 -23.65 -2.54 1.03
C PHE A 177 -23.55 -1.75 -0.27
N VAL A 178 -22.68 -2.18 -1.19
CA VAL A 178 -22.47 -1.50 -2.48
C VAL A 178 -23.75 -1.54 -3.34
N GLN A 179 -24.46 -2.65 -3.37
CA GLN A 179 -25.77 -2.78 -4.05
C GLN A 179 -26.84 -1.84 -3.47
N SER A 180 -26.68 -1.37 -2.23
CA SER A 180 -27.59 -0.46 -1.56
C SER A 180 -26.98 0.91 -1.26
N VAL A 181 -25.90 1.29 -1.98
CA VAL A 181 -25.12 2.52 -1.74
C VAL A 181 -25.98 3.79 -1.81
N GLU A 182 -27.06 3.77 -2.60
CA GLU A 182 -28.05 4.87 -2.71
C GLU A 182 -28.67 5.28 -1.38
N ARG A 183 -28.70 4.38 -0.40
CA ARG A 183 -29.19 4.68 0.96
C ARG A 183 -28.19 5.50 1.79
N TYR A 184 -26.93 5.57 1.36
CA TYR A 184 -25.84 6.16 2.12
C TYR A 184 -25.26 7.41 1.45
N CYS A 185 -25.21 7.46 0.12
CA CYS A 185 -24.74 8.64 -0.62
C CYS A 185 -25.30 8.69 -2.04
N THR A 186 -25.38 9.89 -2.62
CA THR A 186 -25.66 10.07 -4.06
C THR A 186 -24.42 9.81 -4.91
N VAL A 187 -24.58 9.66 -6.23
CA VAL A 187 -23.46 9.43 -7.15
C VAL A 187 -22.51 10.63 -7.22
N GLU A 188 -23.03 11.85 -7.11
CA GLU A 188 -22.23 13.08 -7.06
C GLU A 188 -21.35 13.10 -5.81
N ASN A 189 -21.93 12.77 -4.65
CA ASN A 189 -21.21 12.73 -3.38
C ASN A 189 -20.15 11.62 -3.38
N LEU A 190 -20.46 10.44 -3.95
CA LEU A 190 -19.48 9.36 -4.10
C LEU A 190 -18.27 9.81 -4.93
N LEU A 191 -18.51 10.44 -6.08
CA LEU A 191 -17.43 10.91 -6.96
C LEU A 191 -16.64 12.05 -6.31
N GLU A 192 -17.31 13.02 -5.68
CA GLU A 192 -16.65 14.11 -4.94
C GLU A 192 -15.69 13.55 -3.88
N ARG A 193 -16.18 12.62 -3.03
CA ARG A 193 -15.35 11.92 -2.05
C ARG A 193 -14.17 11.19 -2.71
N ALA A 194 -14.41 10.45 -3.78
CA ALA A 194 -13.38 9.72 -4.50
C ALA A 194 -12.25 10.64 -5.02
N PHE A 195 -12.60 11.82 -5.53
CA PHE A 195 -11.63 12.80 -6.02
C PHE A 195 -10.88 13.54 -4.90
N MET A 196 -11.48 13.67 -3.70
CA MET A 196 -10.81 14.24 -2.53
C MET A 196 -9.74 13.33 -1.92
N ILE A 197 -9.73 12.03 -2.25
CA ILE A 197 -8.71 11.10 -1.73
C ILE A 197 -7.31 11.48 -2.27
N PRO A 198 -6.31 11.73 -1.41
CA PRO A 198 -4.95 12.03 -1.85
C PRO A 198 -4.28 10.74 -2.32
N LEU A 199 -4.41 10.43 -3.61
CA LEU A 199 -3.88 9.21 -4.23
C LEU A 199 -2.55 9.48 -4.95
N ALA A 200 -1.62 8.53 -4.82
CA ALA A 200 -0.33 8.54 -5.49
C ALA A 200 -0.42 8.80 -7.01
N THR A 201 0.62 9.38 -7.58
CA THR A 201 0.77 9.63 -9.03
C THR A 201 0.71 8.33 -9.83
N ARG A 202 0.44 8.43 -11.14
CA ARG A 202 0.40 7.26 -12.03
C ARG A 202 1.75 6.53 -12.08
N ALA A 203 2.86 7.27 -12.02
CA ALA A 203 4.20 6.71 -11.97
C ALA A 203 4.41 5.85 -10.71
N GLU A 204 4.03 6.38 -9.54
CA GLU A 204 4.14 5.64 -8.28
C GLU A 204 3.21 4.43 -8.22
N LEU A 205 1.98 4.55 -8.72
CA LEU A 205 1.05 3.43 -8.83
C LEU A 205 1.59 2.35 -9.76
N ASN A 206 2.21 2.73 -10.87
CA ASN A 206 2.86 1.77 -11.78
C ASN A 206 4.08 1.11 -11.13
N LEU A 207 4.88 1.84 -10.34
CA LEU A 207 5.98 1.25 -9.57
C LEU A 207 5.45 0.22 -8.56
N LEU A 208 4.42 0.57 -7.80
CA LEU A 208 3.79 -0.33 -6.83
C LEU A 208 3.21 -1.58 -7.50
N PHE A 209 2.48 -1.38 -8.59
CA PHE A 209 1.89 -2.46 -9.37
C PHE A 209 2.96 -3.42 -9.89
N ASN A 210 4.07 -2.89 -10.41
CA ASN A 210 5.16 -3.72 -10.90
C ASN A 210 5.89 -4.44 -9.76
N ALA A 211 6.14 -3.79 -8.62
CA ALA A 211 6.73 -4.46 -7.45
C ALA A 211 5.86 -5.63 -6.97
N ASN A 212 4.54 -5.43 -6.87
CA ASN A 212 3.60 -6.49 -6.51
C ASN A 212 3.59 -7.62 -7.54
N LYS A 213 3.59 -7.29 -8.84
CA LYS A 213 3.66 -8.27 -9.93
C LYS A 213 4.95 -9.08 -9.88
N ASP A 214 6.08 -8.46 -9.61
CA ASP A 214 7.39 -9.13 -9.58
C ASP A 214 7.48 -10.09 -8.38
N SER A 215 6.96 -9.71 -7.21
CA SER A 215 6.87 -10.61 -6.05
C SER A 215 5.93 -11.80 -6.29
N LEU A 216 4.84 -11.62 -7.04
CA LEU A 216 3.99 -12.73 -7.47
C LEU A 216 4.73 -13.70 -8.41
N ILE A 217 5.54 -13.17 -9.34
CA ILE A 217 6.38 -14.00 -10.21
C ILE A 217 7.38 -14.80 -9.35
N GLN A 218 8.02 -14.16 -8.37
CA GLN A 218 8.93 -14.85 -7.43
C GLN A 218 8.23 -15.94 -6.61
N LYS A 219 6.96 -15.72 -6.22
CA LYS A 219 6.13 -16.74 -5.56
C LYS A 219 5.74 -17.91 -6.48
N GLY A 220 6.00 -17.80 -7.79
CA GLY A 220 5.69 -18.83 -8.78
C GLY A 220 4.36 -18.64 -9.50
N VAL A 221 3.70 -17.48 -9.37
CA VAL A 221 2.46 -17.18 -10.11
C VAL A 221 2.80 -16.88 -11.56
N SER A 222 2.40 -17.78 -12.47
CA SER A 222 2.64 -17.64 -13.90
C SER A 222 1.58 -16.78 -14.59
N LYS A 223 1.95 -16.23 -15.75
CA LYS A 223 1.01 -15.53 -16.64
C LYS A 223 -0.11 -16.45 -17.13
N ASP A 224 0.21 -17.72 -17.40
CA ASP A 224 -0.72 -18.70 -18.00
C ASP A 224 -1.57 -19.46 -16.97
N GLN A 225 -1.40 -19.13 -15.69
CA GLN A 225 -2.12 -19.79 -14.62
C GLN A 225 -3.62 -19.45 -14.72
N LYS A 226 -4.46 -20.47 -14.89
CA LYS A 226 -5.91 -20.35 -14.70
C LYS A 226 -6.21 -20.20 -13.21
N ARG A 227 -7.32 -19.51 -12.88
CA ARG A 227 -7.78 -19.22 -11.50
C ARG A 227 -7.56 -20.42 -10.57
N GLN A 228 -6.46 -20.39 -9.83
CA GLN A 228 -6.12 -21.36 -8.78
C GLN A 228 -5.90 -20.56 -7.50
N THR A 229 -6.30 -21.15 -6.38
CA THR A 229 -6.02 -20.60 -5.05
C THR A 229 -4.52 -20.59 -4.87
N VAL A 230 -3.91 -19.40 -4.91
CA VAL A 230 -2.52 -19.26 -4.48
C VAL A 230 -2.56 -19.39 -2.98
N GLU A 231 -1.85 -20.40 -2.47
CA GLU A 231 -1.77 -20.69 -1.05
C GLU A 231 -1.36 -19.43 -0.29
N THR A 232 -2.27 -18.98 0.57
CA THR A 232 -2.04 -17.90 1.52
C THR A 232 -1.17 -18.40 2.65
N GLU A 233 -0.56 -17.48 3.37
CA GLU A 233 0.42 -17.76 4.42
C GLU A 233 -0.07 -18.77 5.43
N ASP A 234 0.77 -19.79 5.65
CA ASP A 234 0.48 -20.83 6.61
C ASP A 234 1.12 -20.51 7.97
N PHE A 235 0.28 -20.07 8.91
CA PHE A 235 0.64 -19.86 10.32
C PHE A 235 0.43 -21.13 11.17
N THR A 236 0.24 -22.32 10.58
CA THR A 236 0.08 -23.57 11.34
C THR A 236 1.28 -23.84 12.24
N ASN A 237 2.49 -23.67 11.71
CA ASN A 237 3.76 -23.87 12.42
C ASN A 237 4.31 -22.61 13.11
N PHE A 238 3.52 -21.54 13.20
CA PHE A 238 3.94 -20.31 13.88
C PHE A 238 3.99 -20.49 15.40
N PHE A 239 5.12 -20.11 16.01
CA PHE A 239 5.31 -20.03 17.45
C PHE A 239 6.09 -18.76 17.81
N SER A 240 5.57 -17.96 18.73
CA SER A 240 6.23 -16.77 19.28
C SER A 240 6.00 -16.75 20.79
N SER A 241 7.01 -16.29 21.53
CA SER A 241 6.92 -16.08 22.98
C SER A 241 6.24 -14.76 23.33
N ILE A 242 6.15 -13.82 22.38
CA ILE A 242 5.62 -12.47 22.58
C ILE A 242 4.17 -12.35 22.08
N VAL A 243 3.90 -12.81 20.86
CA VAL A 243 2.61 -12.60 20.18
C VAL A 243 1.85 -13.90 19.92
N THR A 244 0.53 -13.82 20.02
CA THR A 244 -0.38 -14.88 19.58
C THR A 244 -0.44 -14.98 18.06
N LYS A 245 -0.95 -16.11 17.53
CA LYS A 245 -1.22 -16.27 16.09
C LYS A 245 -2.13 -15.17 15.52
N VAL A 246 -3.08 -14.67 16.32
CA VAL A 246 -4.00 -13.59 15.89
C VAL A 246 -3.27 -12.26 15.81
N GLU A 247 -2.49 -11.92 16.82
CA GLU A 247 -1.65 -10.70 16.83
C GLU A 247 -0.66 -10.69 15.66
N MET A 248 -0.04 -11.84 15.36
CA MET A 248 0.87 -11.96 14.22
C MET A 248 0.15 -11.71 12.89
N ARG A 249 -1.05 -12.28 12.68
CA ARG A 249 -1.86 -12.00 11.48
C ARG A 249 -2.22 -10.52 11.34
N VAL A 250 -2.45 -9.83 12.46
CA VAL A 250 -2.72 -8.38 12.45
C VAL A 250 -1.47 -7.62 12.00
N ILE A 251 -0.29 -7.97 12.52
CA ILE A 251 0.99 -7.37 12.06
C ILE A 251 1.22 -7.65 10.58
N TRP A 252 0.99 -8.89 10.13
CA TRP A 252 1.17 -9.29 8.75
C TRP A 252 0.13 -8.71 7.80
N ALA A 253 -1.04 -8.33 8.32
CA ALA A 253 -1.96 -7.49 7.57
C ALA A 253 -1.40 -6.06 7.40
N TRP A 254 -0.56 -5.55 8.30
CA TRP A 254 -0.05 -4.18 8.18
C TRP A 254 1.10 -3.98 7.21
N ILE A 255 1.86 -5.04 6.92
CA ILE A 255 2.97 -4.98 5.96
C ILE A 255 2.46 -4.87 4.51
N PRO A 256 3.26 -4.33 3.58
CA PRO A 256 2.91 -4.30 2.16
C PRO A 256 2.54 -5.69 1.60
N GLU A 257 1.54 -5.75 0.73
CA GLU A 257 0.95 -7.00 0.23
C GLU A 257 1.99 -7.93 -0.41
N ARG A 258 2.99 -7.37 -1.11
CA ARG A 258 4.10 -8.16 -1.70
C ARG A 258 4.95 -8.92 -0.70
N PHE A 259 5.05 -8.41 0.52
CA PHE A 259 5.79 -9.01 1.60
C PHE A 259 4.91 -10.02 2.36
N ALA A 260 3.62 -9.71 2.53
CA ALA A 260 2.59 -10.60 3.07
C ALA A 260 2.19 -11.77 2.14
N LEU A 261 2.98 -12.07 1.11
CA LEU A 261 2.86 -13.30 0.32
C LEU A 261 3.65 -14.46 0.92
N PHE A 262 4.53 -14.19 1.87
CA PHE A 262 5.56 -15.10 2.33
C PHE A 262 5.51 -15.22 3.84
N SER A 263 5.63 -16.46 4.32
CA SER A 263 5.52 -16.76 5.75
C SER A 263 6.60 -16.06 6.59
N PRO A 264 6.28 -15.70 7.84
CA PRO A 264 7.24 -15.17 8.78
C PRO A 264 8.32 -16.20 9.12
N VAL A 265 9.56 -15.73 9.29
CA VAL A 265 10.69 -16.53 9.79
C VAL A 265 11.33 -15.80 10.95
N GLN A 266 11.51 -16.47 12.09
CA GLN A 266 12.19 -15.87 13.23
C GLN A 266 13.70 -15.80 12.92
N LEU A 267 14.25 -14.60 12.97
CA LEU A 267 15.68 -14.35 12.76
C LEU A 267 16.41 -14.19 14.10
N PHE A 268 15.76 -13.57 15.08
CA PHE A 268 16.35 -13.28 16.38
C PHE A 268 15.33 -13.41 17.51
N SER A 269 15.76 -13.93 18.66
CA SER A 269 14.99 -13.94 19.92
C SER A 269 15.93 -13.77 21.10
N THR A 270 15.61 -12.88 22.04
CA THR A 270 16.36 -12.75 23.31
C THR A 270 16.19 -13.96 24.25
N ALA A 271 15.32 -14.90 23.92
CA ALA A 271 15.18 -16.17 24.65
C ALA A 271 16.20 -17.22 24.18
N GLU A 272 16.67 -17.11 22.93
CA GLU A 272 17.55 -18.09 22.29
C GLU A 272 18.96 -17.53 22.04
N HIS A 273 19.08 -16.22 21.84
CA HIS A 273 20.32 -15.53 21.51
C HIS A 273 20.78 -14.58 22.61
N GLU A 274 22.04 -14.16 22.51
CA GLU A 274 22.65 -13.20 23.43
C GLU A 274 21.94 -11.83 23.37
N ARG A 275 21.70 -11.23 24.53
CA ARG A 275 21.11 -9.89 24.66
C ARG A 275 22.14 -8.81 24.34
N SER A 276 22.35 -8.56 23.06
CA SER A 276 23.14 -7.42 22.58
C SER A 276 22.73 -6.99 21.17
N LEU A 277 22.88 -5.70 20.85
CA LEU A 277 22.68 -5.20 19.49
C LEU A 277 23.64 -5.86 18.50
N ALA A 278 24.87 -6.18 18.92
CA ALA A 278 25.82 -6.90 18.09
C ALA A 278 25.29 -8.28 17.66
N SER A 279 24.71 -9.04 18.60
CA SER A 279 24.07 -10.32 18.29
C SER A 279 22.82 -10.14 17.42
N LEU A 280 22.00 -9.13 17.69
CA LEU A 280 20.84 -8.82 16.85
C LEU A 280 21.26 -8.52 15.40
N TYR A 281 22.24 -7.64 15.21
CA TYR A 281 22.72 -7.28 13.88
C TYR A 281 23.29 -8.50 13.13
N SER A 282 24.08 -9.36 13.79
CA SER A 282 24.68 -10.53 13.12
C SER A 282 23.64 -11.53 12.59
N HIS A 283 22.45 -11.60 13.19
CA HIS A 283 21.37 -12.49 12.76
C HIS A 283 20.40 -11.84 11.76
N VAL A 284 20.29 -10.51 11.76
CA VAL A 284 19.29 -9.76 11.00
C VAL A 284 19.86 -9.16 9.71
N GLU A 285 21.17 -8.86 9.67
CA GLU A 285 21.81 -8.34 8.46
C GLU A 285 21.64 -9.25 7.25
N GLY A 286 21.37 -8.64 6.09
CA GLY A 286 21.08 -9.37 4.85
C GLY A 286 19.61 -9.78 4.70
N HIS A 287 18.79 -9.61 5.73
CA HIS A 287 17.34 -9.80 5.64
C HIS A 287 16.62 -8.46 5.51
N GLU A 288 15.86 -8.30 4.43
CA GLU A 288 14.93 -7.18 4.26
C GLU A 288 13.61 -7.63 3.61
N PRO A 289 12.47 -7.07 4.03
CA PRO A 289 12.26 -6.26 5.24
C PRO A 289 12.17 -7.14 6.51
N VAL A 290 12.14 -6.51 7.69
CA VAL A 290 11.98 -7.21 8.97
C VAL A 290 10.96 -6.55 9.90
N VAL A 291 10.36 -7.34 10.78
CA VAL A 291 9.46 -6.89 11.85
C VAL A 291 10.15 -7.10 13.19
N LEU A 292 10.34 -6.02 13.93
CA LEU A 292 10.81 -6.02 15.31
C LEU A 292 9.60 -6.01 16.26
N ILE A 293 9.58 -6.93 17.22
CA ILE A 293 8.51 -7.04 18.23
C ILE A 293 9.13 -7.09 19.62
N ILE A 294 8.60 -6.26 20.54
CA ILE A 294 9.11 -6.11 21.90
C ILE A 294 7.97 -6.36 22.88
N LYS A 295 8.28 -7.10 23.94
CA LYS A 295 7.48 -7.24 25.15
C LYS A 295 8.20 -6.60 26.32
N THR A 296 7.55 -5.67 27.01
CA THR A 296 8.12 -5.01 28.18
C THR A 296 7.85 -5.81 29.45
N MET A 297 8.58 -5.48 30.53
CA MET A 297 8.30 -5.99 31.88
C MET A 297 6.92 -5.60 32.42
N ASP A 298 6.30 -4.56 31.85
CA ASP A 298 4.93 -4.12 32.13
C ASP A 298 3.87 -4.82 31.24
N GLU A 299 4.26 -5.89 30.51
CA GLU A 299 3.41 -6.68 29.61
C GLU A 299 2.84 -5.91 28.40
N GLU A 300 3.37 -4.72 28.11
CA GLU A 300 3.07 -3.96 26.90
C GLU A 300 3.79 -4.59 25.69
N VAL A 301 3.13 -4.57 24.53
CA VAL A 301 3.68 -5.14 23.29
C VAL A 301 3.57 -4.14 22.16
N PHE A 302 4.71 -3.82 21.55
CA PHE A 302 4.83 -2.88 20.45
C PHE A 302 6.02 -3.26 19.57
N GLY A 303 6.19 -2.54 18.46
CA GLY A 303 7.23 -2.89 17.51
C GLY A 303 7.31 -1.96 16.32
N ALA A 304 8.12 -2.38 15.35
CA ALA A 304 8.34 -1.65 14.12
C ALA A 304 8.51 -2.59 12.93
N PHE A 305 8.07 -2.13 11.75
CA PHE A 305 8.42 -2.72 10.47
C PHE A 305 9.53 -1.89 9.83
N LEU A 306 10.64 -2.54 9.51
CA LEU A 306 11.83 -1.94 8.92
C LEU A 306 11.90 -2.36 7.45
N SER A 307 11.77 -1.41 6.54
CA SER A 307 11.62 -1.66 5.10
C SER A 307 12.94 -1.96 4.38
N THR A 308 14.09 -1.78 5.04
CA THR A 308 15.45 -1.89 4.46
C THR A 308 16.36 -2.68 5.39
N ASP A 309 17.38 -3.32 4.81
CA ASP A 309 18.43 -4.02 5.56
C ASP A 309 19.11 -3.12 6.61
N ILE A 310 19.23 -3.63 7.84
CA ILE A 310 19.87 -2.92 8.95
C ILE A 310 21.37 -2.71 8.74
N ARG A 311 21.98 -3.42 7.78
CA ARG A 311 23.36 -3.25 7.34
C ARG A 311 23.64 -1.88 6.74
N GLU A 312 22.60 -1.14 6.30
CA GLU A 312 22.75 0.24 5.80
C GLU A 312 23.36 1.19 6.84
N ARG A 313 23.23 0.88 8.13
CA ARG A 313 23.88 1.65 9.21
C ARG A 313 25.40 1.78 9.03
N ASN A 314 26.04 0.80 8.38
CA ASN A 314 27.49 0.74 8.20
C ASN A 314 27.99 1.56 7.01
N GLN A 315 27.10 2.14 6.18
CA GLN A 315 27.50 2.66 4.87
C GLN A 315 28.28 3.98 4.95
N HIS A 316 28.35 4.69 6.09
CA HIS A 316 29.03 5.99 6.16
C HIS A 316 29.75 6.29 7.50
N ASN A 317 31.06 6.57 7.41
CA ASN A 317 32.01 6.89 8.51
C ASN A 317 31.83 8.28 9.16
N SER A 318 30.60 8.74 9.42
CA SER A 318 30.36 10.08 10.01
C SER A 318 30.04 10.00 11.50
N GLN A 319 30.45 11.02 12.27
CA GLN A 319 30.24 11.12 13.73
C GLN A 319 28.76 11.28 14.16
N THR A 320 27.83 11.41 13.21
CA THR A 320 26.38 11.48 13.45
C THR A 320 25.69 10.30 12.80
N PRO A 321 24.82 9.56 13.52
CA PRO A 321 24.12 8.41 12.95
C PRO A 321 23.22 8.90 11.81
N MET A 322 23.55 8.49 10.59
CA MET A 322 22.79 8.87 9.40
C MET A 322 21.54 8.02 9.33
N TYR A 323 20.41 8.67 9.07
CA TYR A 323 19.14 7.96 8.92
C TYR A 323 19.02 7.31 7.54
N PHE A 324 18.52 6.08 7.51
CA PHE A 324 18.18 5.28 6.33
C PHE A 324 16.75 4.73 6.45
N GLY A 325 16.28 3.98 5.44
CA GLY A 325 14.92 3.45 5.36
C GLY A 325 14.05 4.13 4.31
N THR A 326 12.83 3.61 4.12
CA THR A 326 11.84 4.18 3.17
C THR A 326 10.56 4.59 3.88
N GLY A 327 9.67 5.27 3.16
CA GLY A 327 8.32 5.61 3.63
C GLY A 327 7.42 4.42 3.98
N GLU A 328 7.87 3.20 3.71
CA GLU A 328 7.13 1.98 4.07
C GLU A 328 7.39 1.53 5.51
N CYS A 329 8.40 2.10 6.19
CA CYS A 329 8.57 1.89 7.63
C CYS A 329 7.33 2.37 8.39
N PHE A 330 6.98 1.63 9.45
CA PHE A 330 5.93 2.02 10.38
C PHE A 330 6.22 1.45 11.76
N VAL A 331 5.64 2.08 12.78
CA VAL A 331 5.65 1.57 14.16
C VAL A 331 4.24 1.19 14.58
N PHE A 332 4.11 0.30 15.55
CA PHE A 332 2.82 -0.18 15.99
C PHE A 332 2.80 -0.54 17.47
N THR A 333 1.61 -0.52 18.04
CA THR A 333 1.27 -1.05 19.36
C THR A 333 0.32 -2.21 19.17
N LEU A 334 0.45 -3.26 19.99
CA LEU A 334 -0.49 -4.39 20.07
C LEU A 334 -1.23 -4.40 21.41
N ARG A 335 -0.51 -4.10 22.50
CA ARG A 335 -1.05 -3.98 23.86
C ARG A 335 -0.52 -2.68 24.49
N PRO A 336 -1.38 -1.82 25.08
CA PRO A 336 -2.77 -2.10 25.47
C PRO A 336 -3.80 -2.02 24.32
N SER A 337 -3.47 -1.35 23.21
CA SER A 337 -4.36 -1.21 22.06
C SER A 337 -3.62 -1.49 20.76
N MET A 338 -4.28 -2.17 19.82
CA MET A 338 -3.71 -2.43 18.50
C MET A 338 -3.80 -1.21 17.59
N GLU A 339 -2.70 -0.48 17.41
CA GLU A 339 -2.61 0.72 16.56
C GLU A 339 -1.37 0.68 15.66
N ARG A 340 -1.50 1.23 14.45
CA ARG A 340 -0.41 1.36 13.48
C ARG A 340 -0.18 2.83 13.17
N TYR A 341 1.08 3.27 13.31
CA TYR A 341 1.51 4.62 13.01
C TYR A 341 2.45 4.62 11.82
N GLN A 342 2.03 5.30 10.77
CA GLN A 342 2.79 5.50 9.55
C GLN A 342 2.46 6.90 9.03
N ARG A 343 3.50 7.63 8.61
CA ARG A 343 3.31 8.91 7.96
C ARG A 343 2.67 8.69 6.60
N ALA A 344 1.65 9.49 6.30
CA ALA A 344 1.05 9.53 4.97
C ALA A 344 2.05 10.16 3.99
N MET A 345 3.01 9.40 3.48
CA MET A 345 3.87 9.84 2.40
C MET A 345 3.10 9.81 1.11
N VAL A 346 3.23 10.82 0.23
CA VAL A 346 2.65 10.76 -1.13
C VAL A 346 3.35 9.68 -1.96
N TYR A 347 4.65 9.50 -1.73
CA TYR A 347 5.55 8.62 -2.47
C TYR A 347 5.58 7.19 -1.92
N ILE A 348 5.34 6.20 -2.79
CA ILE A 348 5.20 4.78 -2.39
C ILE A 348 6.57 4.08 -2.25
N LEU A 349 7.58 4.45 -3.07
CA LEU A 349 8.78 3.61 -3.26
C LEU A 349 10.12 4.37 -3.37
N THR A 350 10.17 5.68 -3.13
CA THR A 350 11.42 6.44 -3.30
C THR A 350 12.29 6.37 -2.04
N ARG A 351 13.51 5.82 -2.17
CA ARG A 351 14.64 6.23 -1.33
C ARG A 351 14.82 7.73 -1.54
N ILE A 352 14.57 8.53 -0.53
CA ILE A 352 14.88 9.95 -0.59
C ILE A 352 16.37 10.07 -0.28
N ALA A 353 17.20 10.26 -1.31
CA ALA A 353 18.60 10.61 -1.12
C ALA A 353 18.68 11.95 -0.39
N SER A 354 19.37 11.99 0.75
CA SER A 354 19.74 13.24 1.42
C SER A 354 20.58 14.11 0.48
N PRO A 355 20.43 15.45 0.51
CA PRO A 355 21.17 16.32 -0.40
C PRO A 355 22.66 16.28 -0.06
N GLN A 356 23.47 15.70 -0.95
CA GLN A 356 24.92 15.82 -0.87
C GLN A 356 25.31 17.28 -1.14
N HIS A 357 26.07 17.85 -0.21
CA HIS A 357 26.84 19.07 -0.41
C HIS A 357 27.68 18.95 -1.68
N MET A 358 27.27 19.64 -2.76
CA MET A 358 28.14 19.93 -3.89
C MET A 358 29.08 21.06 -3.48
N SER A 359 30.17 20.72 -2.80
CA SER A 359 31.33 21.60 -2.63
C SER A 359 32.42 21.23 -3.62
N GLY A 360 32.48 22.00 -4.70
CA GLY A 360 33.71 22.44 -5.36
C GLY A 360 34.41 21.47 -6.31
N PHE A 361 34.39 21.78 -7.61
CA PHE A 361 35.58 21.70 -8.47
C PHE A 361 35.51 22.73 -9.61
N GLY A 362 36.47 23.66 -9.60
CA GLY A 362 37.34 24.00 -10.75
C GLY A 362 36.75 24.72 -11.97
N ASN A 363 37.21 25.97 -12.16
CA ASN A 363 37.12 26.79 -13.37
C ASN A 363 37.55 26.06 -14.67
N SER A 364 36.80 26.24 -15.77
CA SER A 364 37.21 27.04 -16.96
C SER A 364 36.24 26.82 -18.16
N PRO A 365 36.14 27.77 -19.12
CA PRO A 365 34.95 27.97 -19.96
C PRO A 365 35.13 27.49 -21.41
N MET A 366 34.04 27.08 -22.09
CA MET A 366 33.96 27.10 -23.56
C MET A 366 32.54 27.33 -24.09
N SER A 367 32.37 28.50 -24.75
CA SER A 367 31.64 28.79 -25.99
C SER A 367 30.21 28.24 -26.25
N SER A 368 29.23 29.15 -26.14
CA SER A 368 28.19 29.61 -27.11
C SER A 368 27.81 28.75 -28.35
N PRO A 369 26.62 28.93 -29.00
CA PRO A 369 25.74 30.12 -28.93
C PRO A 369 24.19 29.91 -28.93
N ALA A 370 23.56 30.95 -28.35
CA ALA A 370 22.31 31.65 -28.71
C ALA A 370 21.25 31.00 -29.63
N GLY A 371 20.02 30.95 -29.11
CA GLY A 371 18.75 31.00 -29.85
C GLY A 371 17.71 31.76 -29.02
N ILE A 372 17.25 32.88 -29.55
CA ILE A 372 16.32 33.86 -28.95
C ILE A 372 14.86 33.40 -29.13
N TYR A 373 13.95 33.90 -28.26
CA TYR A 373 12.51 34.25 -28.45
C TYR A 373 11.69 33.80 -27.21
N GLN A 374 11.53 34.67 -26.21
CA GLN A 374 10.52 35.73 -26.04
C GLN A 374 9.24 35.26 -25.30
N ASN A 375 9.02 35.88 -24.14
CA ASN A 375 7.85 35.81 -23.26
C ASN A 375 6.82 36.87 -23.71
N PRO A 376 5.51 36.64 -23.53
CA PRO A 376 4.73 37.46 -22.60
C PRO A 376 3.67 36.60 -21.86
N GLY A 377 3.05 36.97 -20.75
CA GLY A 377 2.85 38.22 -20.05
C GLY A 377 1.83 37.96 -18.93
N ASN A 378 1.90 38.77 -17.88
CA ASN A 378 1.18 38.65 -16.62
C ASN A 378 -0.35 38.75 -16.73
N LEU A 379 -1.07 38.07 -15.83
CA LEU A 379 -2.32 38.58 -15.24
C LEU A 379 -2.35 38.23 -13.73
N ASN A 380 -2.14 39.26 -12.91
CA ASN A 380 -2.42 39.29 -11.48
C ASN A 380 -3.92 39.56 -11.27
N ILE A 381 -4.56 38.86 -10.32
CA ILE A 381 -5.65 39.44 -9.53
C ILE A 381 -5.43 39.09 -8.06
N SER A 382 -5.26 40.15 -7.30
CA SER A 382 -5.12 40.27 -5.85
C SER A 382 -6.41 39.94 -5.09
N CYS A 383 -6.27 39.48 -3.84
CA CYS A 383 -7.23 39.85 -2.81
C CYS A 383 -6.50 40.12 -1.49
N SER A 384 -6.50 41.39 -1.11
CA SER A 384 -5.98 41.93 0.14
C SER A 384 -7.04 41.86 1.23
N ALA A 385 -6.65 41.40 2.42
CA ALA A 385 -7.29 41.79 3.67
C ALA A 385 -6.23 41.81 4.78
N SER A 386 -5.93 43.01 5.22
CA SER A 386 -5.00 43.39 6.29
C SER A 386 -5.53 42.96 7.66
N LEU A 387 -4.66 42.62 8.61
CA LEU A 387 -4.81 43.03 10.00
C LEU A 387 -3.46 43.06 10.73
N GLU A 388 -3.31 44.07 11.57
CA GLU A 388 -2.07 44.65 12.11
C GLU A 388 -1.37 43.85 13.23
N ASN A 389 -0.17 44.31 13.54
CA ASN A 389 0.89 43.76 14.39
C ASN A 389 0.51 43.46 15.85
N SER A 390 1.13 42.41 16.42
CA SER A 390 1.56 42.43 17.83
C SER A 390 2.85 41.62 18.01
N LEU A 391 3.87 42.29 18.53
CA LEU A 391 5.22 41.80 18.76
C LEU A 391 5.29 41.04 20.09
N THR A 392 5.40 39.71 20.03
CA THR A 392 5.94 38.88 21.11
C THR A 392 6.89 37.86 20.49
N ALA A 393 8.12 37.81 20.99
CA ALA A 393 9.22 37.02 20.46
C ALA A 393 8.80 35.55 20.19
N LYS A 394 8.80 35.16 18.92
CA LYS A 394 8.57 33.78 18.48
C LYS A 394 9.91 33.14 18.12
N GLU A 395 10.13 31.96 18.66
CA GLU A 395 11.15 30.99 18.26
C GLU A 395 11.28 30.90 16.73
N PRO A 396 12.48 30.59 16.20
CA PRO A 396 12.67 30.58 14.76
C PRO A 396 11.79 29.51 14.12
N LYS A 397 10.79 29.98 13.35
CA LYS A 397 9.98 29.15 12.44
C LYS A 397 10.93 28.38 11.52
N ARG A 398 11.00 27.05 11.71
CA ARG A 398 11.61 26.13 10.74
C ARG A 398 10.92 26.32 9.38
N SER A 399 11.72 26.48 8.34
CA SER A 399 11.29 26.57 6.94
C SER A 399 10.59 25.27 6.52
N LYS A 400 9.50 25.40 5.76
CA LYS A 400 8.48 24.35 5.58
C LYS A 400 8.80 23.26 4.55
N ASP A 401 10.00 23.18 3.98
CA ASP A 401 10.24 22.36 2.77
C ASP A 401 11.52 21.48 2.78
N GLN A 402 12.08 21.15 3.95
CA GLN A 402 13.20 20.19 4.06
C GLN A 402 13.00 19.21 5.23
N HIS A 403 12.00 18.32 5.14
CA HIS A 403 11.89 17.20 6.08
C HIS A 403 12.62 15.96 5.53
N ALA A 404 13.92 15.84 5.86
CA ALA A 404 14.65 14.59 5.69
C ALA A 404 13.99 13.52 6.57
N SER A 405 13.64 12.38 5.97
CA SER A 405 12.80 11.38 6.62
C SER A 405 13.64 10.45 7.49
N MET A 406 13.67 10.75 8.78
CA MET A 406 14.52 10.09 9.78
C MET A 406 13.93 8.74 10.24
N PHE A 407 13.95 7.72 9.38
CA PHE A 407 13.25 6.45 9.65
C PHE A 407 14.02 5.49 10.55
N ILE A 408 15.26 5.15 10.22
CA ILE A 408 16.07 4.18 10.97
C ILE A 408 17.48 4.75 11.09
N ALA A 409 18.07 4.68 12.27
CA ALA A 409 19.47 5.01 12.49
C ALA A 409 20.01 4.09 13.59
N GLY A 410 21.28 3.75 13.56
CA GLY A 410 21.84 2.91 14.62
C GLY A 410 23.35 2.82 14.57
N ASP A 411 23.92 2.50 15.71
CA ASP A 411 25.32 2.16 15.91
C ASP A 411 25.42 0.95 16.86
N ASP A 412 26.60 0.67 17.38
CA ASP A 412 26.83 -0.46 18.30
C ASP A 412 26.18 -0.24 19.67
N GLY A 413 25.89 1.01 20.04
CA GLY A 413 25.34 1.38 21.34
C GLY A 413 23.83 1.60 21.33
N ARG A 414 23.22 1.96 20.18
CA ARG A 414 21.78 2.25 20.07
C ARG A 414 21.21 1.92 18.71
N LEU A 415 19.93 1.53 18.70
CA LEU A 415 19.10 1.43 17.49
C LEU A 415 17.89 2.36 17.63
N ILE A 416 17.73 3.29 16.69
CA ILE A 416 16.71 4.33 16.65
C ILE A 416 15.78 4.08 15.46
N ILE A 417 14.47 4.10 15.71
CA ILE A 417 13.42 4.01 14.71
C ILE A 417 12.50 5.22 14.90
N GLY A 418 12.46 6.09 13.89
CA GLY A 418 11.83 7.40 13.92
C GLY A 418 12.68 8.40 14.70
N GLY A 419 13.16 9.46 14.03
CA GLY A 419 14.08 10.43 14.63
C GLY A 419 13.65 11.90 14.58
N ASP A 420 12.64 12.24 13.78
CA ASP A 420 12.12 13.61 13.69
C ASP A 420 11.10 13.86 14.81
N GLY A 421 11.27 14.94 15.57
CA GLY A 421 10.37 15.34 16.68
C GLY A 421 10.45 14.48 17.96
N GLY A 422 11.37 13.51 18.01
CA GLY A 422 11.55 12.54 19.10
C GLY A 422 11.81 11.14 18.55
N HIS A 423 12.05 10.16 19.44
CA HIS A 423 12.30 8.77 19.04
C HIS A 423 11.06 7.89 19.18
N ALA A 424 10.51 7.41 18.06
CA ALA A 424 9.35 6.50 18.15
C ALA A 424 9.71 5.21 18.89
N LEU A 425 10.93 4.70 18.66
CA LEU A 425 11.52 3.60 19.40
C LEU A 425 13.04 3.73 19.41
N CYS A 426 13.65 3.69 20.59
CA CYS A 426 15.10 3.66 20.76
C CYS A 426 15.49 2.51 21.68
N LEU A 427 16.41 1.65 21.24
CA LEU A 427 16.94 0.51 21.99
C LEU A 427 18.39 0.74 22.39
N GLN A 428 18.77 0.21 23.54
CA GLN A 428 20.14 0.23 24.05
C GLN A 428 20.95 -0.98 23.56
N GLY A 429 22.27 -0.86 23.57
CA GLY A 429 23.22 -1.85 23.07
C GLY A 429 23.17 -3.21 23.77
N ASP A 430 22.72 -3.25 25.02
CA ASP A 430 22.55 -4.46 25.82
C ASP A 430 21.17 -5.12 25.66
N LEU A 431 20.26 -4.49 24.90
CA LEU A 431 18.86 -4.93 24.77
C LEU A 431 18.15 -5.15 26.12
N GLU A 432 18.57 -4.46 27.20
CA GLU A 432 17.88 -4.51 28.49
C GLU A 432 16.72 -3.53 28.57
N GLY A 433 16.80 -2.44 27.80
CA GLY A 433 15.81 -1.38 27.84
C GLY A 433 15.87 -0.43 26.66
N GLY A 434 15.00 0.56 26.71
CA GLY A 434 14.84 1.56 25.66
C GLY A 434 13.92 2.69 26.07
N CYS A 435 13.63 3.57 25.11
CA CYS A 435 12.66 4.64 25.28
C CYS A 435 11.79 4.82 24.03
N THR A 436 10.60 5.37 24.24
CA THR A 436 9.67 5.80 23.19
C THR A 436 9.10 7.17 23.53
N GLU A 437 8.99 8.01 22.51
CA GLU A 437 8.56 9.40 22.57
C GLU A 437 7.57 9.68 21.44
N PRO A 438 6.82 10.81 21.49
CA PRO A 438 6.13 11.29 20.31
C PRO A 438 7.12 11.46 19.15
N CYS A 439 6.71 11.07 17.94
CA CYS A 439 7.60 11.12 16.77
C CYS A 439 6.87 11.61 15.52
N ASP A 440 7.37 12.70 14.94
CA ASP A 440 6.84 13.32 13.72
C ASP A 440 7.10 12.45 12.48
N THR A 441 8.11 11.58 12.53
CA THR A 441 8.45 10.67 11.43
C THR A 441 7.29 9.73 11.09
N PHE A 442 6.59 9.22 12.10
CA PHE A 442 5.45 8.32 11.94
C PHE A 442 4.11 8.92 12.35
N MET A 443 4.11 10.15 12.88
CA MET A 443 2.97 10.77 13.57
C MET A 443 2.45 9.85 14.70
N SER A 444 3.36 9.33 15.51
CA SER A 444 3.07 8.41 16.60
C SER A 444 3.11 9.11 17.95
N ASN A 445 2.25 8.66 18.86
CA ASN A 445 2.44 8.86 20.29
C ASN A 445 3.53 7.88 20.80
N PRO A 446 4.01 8.04 22.05
CA PRO A 446 4.82 7.01 22.70
C PRO A 446 4.12 5.64 22.61
N LEU A 447 4.88 4.61 22.26
CA LEU A 447 4.35 3.25 22.05
C LEU A 447 4.04 2.53 23.37
N CYS A 448 4.58 3.03 24.47
CA CYS A 448 4.38 2.57 25.85
C CYS A 448 4.63 3.73 26.83
N LYS A 449 4.76 3.46 28.13
CA LYS A 449 4.96 4.47 29.20
C LYS A 449 6.34 5.19 29.20
N GLY A 450 6.91 5.45 28.03
CA GLY A 450 8.16 6.20 27.87
C GLY A 450 9.39 5.29 27.93
N ASN A 451 10.12 5.32 29.06
CA ASN A 451 11.25 4.41 29.27
C ASN A 451 10.74 3.02 29.66
N PHE A 452 11.33 1.97 29.09
CA PHE A 452 10.89 0.60 29.32
C PHE A 452 12.08 -0.36 29.49
N GLN A 453 11.82 -1.46 30.20
CA GLN A 453 12.70 -2.62 30.27
C GLN A 453 12.15 -3.75 29.41
N ILE A 454 13.05 -4.43 28.70
CA ILE A 454 12.72 -5.49 27.74
C ILE A 454 12.66 -6.83 28.46
N GLN A 455 11.45 -7.40 28.53
CA GLN A 455 11.26 -8.77 28.96
C GLN A 455 11.71 -9.74 27.86
N SER A 456 11.25 -9.49 26.62
CA SER A 456 11.59 -10.30 25.45
C SER A 456 11.55 -9.46 24.17
N LEU A 457 12.42 -9.76 23.22
CA LEU A 457 12.46 -9.14 21.90
C LEU A 457 12.65 -10.21 20.84
N GLU A 458 11.86 -10.12 19.77
CA GLU A 458 11.94 -10.99 18.60
C GLU A 458 12.07 -10.16 17.32
N VAL A 459 12.86 -10.64 16.36
CA VAL A 459 12.93 -10.09 14.99
C VAL A 459 12.49 -11.16 14.01
N TRP A 460 11.54 -10.79 13.16
CA TRP A 460 10.92 -11.65 12.17
C TRP A 460 11.23 -11.17 10.76
N GLY A 461 11.89 -12.02 9.97
CA GLY A 461 12.08 -11.83 8.54
C GLY A 461 10.98 -12.48 7.73
N ILE A 462 11.14 -12.40 6.42
CA ILE A 462 10.20 -12.92 5.43
C ILE A 462 10.87 -14.06 4.67
N GLN A 463 10.25 -15.23 4.52
CA GLN A 463 10.92 -16.44 4.02
C GLN A 463 11.71 -16.27 2.70
N ASN A 464 11.31 -15.35 1.81
CA ASN A 464 12.03 -15.06 0.57
C ASN A 464 13.40 -14.36 0.78
N SER A 465 13.60 -13.71 1.93
CA SER A 465 14.88 -13.07 2.30
C SER A 465 15.98 -14.07 2.66
N VAL A 466 15.66 -15.36 2.82
CA VAL A 466 16.64 -16.42 3.14
C VAL A 466 17.43 -16.88 1.90
N CYS A 467 17.09 -16.42 0.70
CA CYS A 467 17.65 -16.94 -0.55
C CYS A 467 18.63 -15.99 -1.27
N LEU A 468 19.63 -15.44 -0.56
CA LEU A 468 20.84 -14.88 -1.17
C LEU A 468 22.07 -15.06 -0.26
N SER A 469 22.37 -16.28 0.16
CA SER A 469 23.75 -16.61 0.53
C SER A 469 24.59 -16.66 -0.76
N PRO A 470 25.69 -15.90 -0.90
CA PRO A 470 26.57 -16.04 -2.05
C PRO A 470 27.12 -17.46 -2.03
N SER A 471 26.85 -18.22 -3.09
CA SER A 471 27.45 -19.52 -3.33
C SER A 471 28.97 -19.39 -3.17
N SER A 472 29.51 -20.02 -2.13
CA SER A 472 30.94 -20.24 -1.99
C SER A 472 31.45 -20.91 -3.27
N SER A 473 32.29 -20.19 -4.02
CA SER A 473 33.03 -20.74 -5.14
C SER A 473 33.83 -21.97 -4.68
N PRO A 474 33.70 -23.14 -5.32
CA PRO A 474 34.54 -24.28 -4.98
C PRO A 474 35.99 -23.98 -5.39
N GLN A 475 36.91 -24.29 -4.47
CA GLN A 475 38.35 -24.34 -4.72
C GLN A 475 38.72 -25.42 -5.74
#